data_AF-A0A7S2QLV1-F1
#
_entry.id   AF-A0A7S2QLV1-F1
#
_cell.length_a   1.000
_cell.length_b   1.000
_cell.length_c   1.000
_cell.angle_alpha   90.00
_cell.angle_beta   90.00
_cell.angle_gamma   90.00
#
_symmetry.space_group_name_H-M   'P 1'
#
loop_
_entity.id
_entity.type
_entity.pdbx_description
1 polymer ?
#
loop_
_entity_poly.entity_id
_entity_poly.type
_entity_poly.pdbx_seq_one_letter_code
_entity_poly.pdbx_strand_id
1 'polypeptide(L)'
;RCQRPRARPRARRCGGGPRMVEADRQKVVAALTDAGGGSFLRGWRVELDPDGSLDVNFLEFCKACKKLRISVDAPALFGEDSPNEMTLDELAPVEGALVLRFRNWLTETFGSPGEMFAVVESPAGDGRMDRQEFIDGMTEHGLDVPPDMLSELFNLLDLFCVGSVGMEDIMFLELDPKIREGAIQKVKMRGKFEHEHLLTELYREMKRQNLRPGHRLAPRLWHAPQLDKLPEVVIEKRLKWKRRVAAHKKEVQEAFESHLERTWGTGVRAWRRGLDPGATFELRKPDLLRYCRRANLETDTTILWEILDRDCDMVLRMEEIAPRASASLAVFWEWARHKFGSCDRSWDGLLAAA
;
A
#
# COMPACT_ATOMS: atom_id res chain seq x y z
N ARG A 1 -38.82 -32.92 51.09
CA ARG A 1 -37.87 -31.99 51.78
C ARG A 1 -36.47 -32.33 51.32
N CYS A 2 -35.97 -31.62 50.31
CA CYS A 2 -34.66 -31.87 49.69
C CYS A 2 -33.52 -31.47 50.63
N GLN A 3 -32.57 -32.38 50.83
CA GLN A 3 -31.33 -32.14 51.57
C GLN A 3 -30.39 -31.28 50.72
N ARG A 4 -29.91 -30.16 51.27
CA ARG A 4 -28.82 -29.37 50.69
C ARG A 4 -27.48 -30.05 51.01
N PRO A 5 -26.56 -30.22 50.05
CA PRO A 5 -25.23 -30.73 50.36
C PRO A 5 -24.37 -29.62 50.99
N ARG A 6 -23.55 -30.03 51.96
CA ARG A 6 -22.58 -29.18 52.67
C ARG A 6 -21.56 -28.59 51.68
N ALA A 7 -21.32 -27.28 51.79
CA ALA A 7 -20.29 -26.59 51.04
C ALA A 7 -18.91 -27.21 51.35
N ARG A 8 -18.18 -27.63 50.30
CA ARG A 8 -16.77 -28.00 50.41
C ARG A 8 -15.96 -26.75 50.74
N PRO A 9 -14.94 -26.81 51.62
CA PRO A 9 -14.05 -25.69 51.84
C PRO A 9 -13.31 -25.40 50.52
N ARG A 10 -13.29 -24.13 50.11
CA ARG A 10 -12.43 -23.67 49.02
C ARG A 10 -11.00 -24.04 49.38
N ALA A 11 -10.36 -24.85 48.53
CA ALA A 11 -8.93 -25.11 48.62
C ALA A 11 -8.21 -23.76 48.66
N ARG A 12 -7.44 -23.52 49.72
CA ARG A 12 -6.48 -22.41 49.75
C ARG A 12 -5.57 -22.60 48.53
N ARG A 13 -5.54 -21.63 47.62
CA ARG A 13 -4.46 -21.53 46.63
C ARG A 13 -3.17 -21.42 47.43
N CYS A 14 -2.38 -22.48 47.43
CA CYS A 14 -1.00 -22.45 47.90
C CYS A 14 -0.22 -21.61 46.88
N GLY A 15 -0.24 -20.28 47.02
CA GLY A 15 0.72 -19.44 46.32
C GLY A 15 2.11 -19.90 46.72
N GLY A 16 2.96 -20.19 45.74
CA GLY A 16 4.31 -20.62 45.99
C GLY A 16 5.07 -19.58 46.82
N GLY A 17 5.86 -20.02 47.80
CA GLY A 17 6.68 -19.10 48.59
C GLY A 17 7.69 -18.35 47.70
N PRO A 18 8.22 -17.18 48.14
CA PRO A 18 9.11 -16.32 47.33
C PRO A 18 10.31 -17.04 46.69
N ARG A 19 10.84 -18.07 47.36
CA ARG A 19 11.94 -18.89 46.85
C ARG A 19 11.58 -19.73 45.61
N MET A 20 10.32 -20.16 45.47
CA MET A 20 9.91 -20.94 44.30
C MET A 20 9.69 -20.06 43.07
N VAL A 21 9.18 -18.84 43.26
CA VAL A 21 9.01 -17.85 42.18
C VAL A 21 10.36 -17.51 41.57
N GLU A 22 11.37 -17.25 42.40
CA GLU A 22 12.73 -16.98 41.94
C GLU A 22 13.35 -18.18 41.20
N ALA A 23 13.13 -19.41 41.67
CA ALA A 23 13.61 -20.61 40.98
C ALA A 23 12.94 -20.79 39.60
N ASP A 24 11.65 -20.49 39.49
CA ASP A 24 10.93 -20.55 38.22
C ASP A 24 11.34 -19.41 37.27
N ARG A 25 11.63 -18.22 37.79
CA ARG A 25 12.21 -17.10 37.04
C ARG A 25 13.56 -17.50 36.44
N GLN A 26 14.45 -18.10 37.24
CA GLN A 26 15.75 -18.58 36.76
C GLN A 26 15.64 -19.65 35.68
N LYS A 27 14.65 -20.56 35.76
CA LYS A 27 14.41 -21.53 34.69
C LYS A 27 14.00 -20.85 33.38
N VAL A 28 13.16 -19.82 33.45
CA VAL A 28 12.71 -19.07 32.27
C VAL A 28 13.91 -18.34 31.66
N VAL A 29 14.68 -17.62 32.47
CA VAL A 29 15.90 -16.92 32.03
C VAL A 29 16.86 -17.89 31.34
N ALA A 30 17.18 -19.03 31.96
CA ALA A 30 18.08 -20.02 31.38
C ALA A 30 17.57 -20.60 30.05
N ALA A 31 16.26 -20.87 29.94
CA ALA A 31 15.66 -21.37 28.70
C ALA A 31 15.67 -20.32 27.58
N LEU A 32 15.46 -19.05 27.91
CA LEU A 32 15.56 -17.95 26.95
C LEU A 32 17.02 -17.75 26.51
N THR A 33 17.98 -17.78 27.43
CA THR A 33 19.41 -17.69 27.09
C THR A 33 19.84 -18.81 26.12
N ASP A 34 19.38 -20.05 26.35
CA ASP A 34 19.65 -21.17 25.44
C ASP A 34 19.01 -20.94 24.05
N ALA A 35 17.74 -20.54 24.02
CA ALA A 35 17.03 -20.23 22.77
C ALA A 35 17.65 -19.05 22.00
N GLY A 36 18.25 -18.08 22.70
CA GLY A 36 18.97 -16.94 22.14
C GLY A 36 20.42 -17.23 21.78
N GLY A 37 20.88 -18.49 21.84
CA GLY A 37 22.25 -18.86 21.49
C GLY A 37 23.30 -18.28 22.45
N GLY A 38 22.96 -18.20 23.73
CA GLY A 38 23.82 -17.65 24.79
C GLY A 38 23.48 -16.23 25.21
N SER A 39 22.54 -15.56 24.53
CA SER A 39 22.03 -14.23 24.90
C SER A 39 20.61 -14.31 25.43
N PHE A 40 20.39 -13.75 26.62
CA PHE A 40 19.05 -13.67 27.20
C PHE A 40 18.16 -12.70 26.42
N LEU A 41 18.67 -11.51 26.09
CA LEU A 41 17.90 -10.46 25.39
C LEU A 41 17.48 -10.91 23.98
N ARG A 42 18.35 -11.64 23.27
CA ARG A 42 17.95 -12.26 22.00
C ARG A 42 16.86 -13.31 22.21
N GLY A 43 17.02 -14.17 23.21
CA GLY A 43 16.04 -15.19 23.57
C GLY A 43 14.66 -14.60 23.87
N TRP A 44 14.62 -13.52 24.65
CA TRP A 44 13.42 -12.73 24.93
C TRP A 44 12.76 -12.27 23.63
N ARG A 45 13.52 -11.62 22.73
CA ARG A 45 13.01 -11.12 21.45
C ARG A 45 12.52 -12.23 20.53
N VAL A 46 13.15 -13.39 20.52
CA VAL A 46 12.76 -14.51 19.64
C VAL A 46 11.51 -15.23 20.15
N GLU A 47 11.39 -15.41 21.46
CA GLU A 47 10.40 -16.32 22.05
C GLU A 47 9.20 -15.61 22.69
N LEU A 48 9.40 -14.44 23.29
CA LEU A 48 8.37 -13.74 24.07
C LEU A 48 7.90 -12.47 23.38
N ASP A 49 8.82 -11.70 22.81
CA ASP A 49 8.55 -10.38 22.24
C ASP A 49 9.11 -10.30 20.82
N PRO A 50 8.53 -10.98 19.82
CA PRO A 50 8.98 -10.88 18.42
C PRO A 50 8.63 -9.55 17.76
N ASP A 51 7.69 -8.79 18.31
CA ASP A 51 7.17 -7.56 17.69
C ASP A 51 7.76 -6.26 18.27
N GLY A 52 8.48 -6.34 19.38
CA GLY A 52 9.27 -5.25 19.97
C GLY A 52 8.45 -4.39 20.92
N SER A 53 7.41 -4.97 21.51
CA SER A 53 6.55 -4.34 22.51
C SER A 53 7.31 -4.05 23.81
N LEU A 54 8.29 -4.90 24.15
CA LEU A 54 9.01 -5.00 25.44
C LEU A 54 8.18 -5.57 26.60
N ASP A 55 7.07 -6.21 26.25
CA ASP A 55 6.19 -6.91 27.16
C ASP A 55 5.70 -8.24 26.54
N VAL A 56 5.07 -9.08 27.36
CA VAL A 56 4.43 -10.30 26.89
C VAL A 56 3.16 -10.57 27.67
N ASN A 57 2.06 -10.88 26.98
CA ASN A 57 0.82 -11.23 27.66
C ASN A 57 0.83 -12.68 28.17
N PHE A 58 -0.02 -12.96 29.15
CA PHE A 58 -0.08 -14.27 29.82
C PHE A 58 -0.24 -15.47 28.85
N LEU A 59 -1.04 -15.30 27.78
CA LEU A 59 -1.30 -16.38 26.83
C LEU A 59 -0.08 -16.65 25.94
N GLU A 60 0.62 -15.61 25.50
CA GLU A 60 1.86 -15.71 24.74
C GLU A 60 2.98 -16.30 25.58
N PHE A 61 3.13 -15.87 26.83
CA PHE A 61 4.08 -16.45 27.76
C PHE A 61 3.85 -17.95 27.96
N CYS A 62 2.59 -18.38 28.19
CA CYS A 62 2.28 -19.81 28.32
C CYS A 62 2.61 -20.61 27.04
N LYS A 63 2.39 -20.03 25.85
CA LYS A 63 2.75 -20.67 24.58
C LYS A 63 4.26 -20.80 24.44
N ALA A 64 5.01 -19.77 24.81
CA ALA A 64 6.47 -19.78 24.79
C ALA A 64 7.04 -20.81 25.79
N CYS A 65 6.53 -20.86 27.02
CA CYS A 65 6.93 -21.90 28.00
C CYS A 65 6.74 -23.32 27.45
N LYS A 66 5.59 -23.57 26.80
CA LYS A 66 5.32 -24.86 26.15
C LYS A 66 6.29 -25.14 24.99
N LYS A 67 6.61 -24.14 24.17
CA LYS A 67 7.57 -24.25 23.06
C LYS A 67 8.98 -24.56 23.57
N LEU A 68 9.40 -23.88 24.63
CA LEU A 68 10.68 -24.07 25.33
C LEU A 68 10.71 -25.31 26.23
N ARG A 69 9.58 -26.02 26.37
CA ARG A 69 9.43 -27.23 27.19
C ARG A 69 9.78 -27.03 28.66
N ILE A 70 9.51 -25.83 29.19
CA ILE A 70 9.68 -25.51 30.60
C ILE A 70 8.35 -25.59 31.35
N SER A 71 8.42 -25.99 32.61
CA SER A 71 7.28 -26.06 33.52
C SER A 71 7.53 -25.15 34.71
N VAL A 72 6.73 -24.09 34.80
CA VAL A 72 6.80 -23.03 35.82
C VAL A 72 5.40 -22.67 36.29
N ASP A 73 5.29 -22.10 37.50
CA ASP A 73 4.06 -21.48 37.99
C ASP A 73 3.87 -20.11 37.32
N ALA A 74 3.40 -20.11 36.06
CA ALA A 74 3.24 -18.90 35.26
C ALA A 74 2.41 -17.81 35.98
N PRO A 75 1.26 -18.10 36.61
CA PRO A 75 0.53 -17.09 37.38
C PRO A 75 1.30 -16.47 38.55
N ALA A 76 2.28 -17.18 39.13
CA ALA A 76 3.10 -16.65 40.21
C ALA A 76 4.27 -15.80 39.72
N LEU A 77 4.66 -15.94 38.44
CA LEU A 77 5.65 -15.08 37.79
C LEU A 77 5.06 -13.74 37.36
N PHE A 78 3.76 -13.71 37.02
CA PHE A 78 3.03 -12.48 36.75
C PHE A 78 2.68 -11.81 38.09
N GLY A 79 3.01 -10.52 38.23
CA GLY A 79 2.77 -9.78 39.46
C GLY A 79 1.28 -9.66 39.80
N GLU A 80 0.95 -9.49 41.08
CA GLU A 80 -0.45 -9.25 41.50
C GLU A 80 -1.02 -7.96 40.88
N ASP A 81 -0.15 -6.97 40.62
CA ASP A 81 -0.49 -5.68 40.02
C ASP A 81 -0.63 -5.74 38.49
N SER A 82 0.04 -6.69 37.84
CA SER A 82 0.09 -6.86 36.37
C SER A 82 -0.24 -8.32 35.98
N PRO A 83 -1.45 -8.84 36.26
CA PRO A 83 -1.75 -10.26 36.07
C PRO A 83 -1.86 -10.68 34.59
N ASN A 84 -1.89 -9.73 33.66
CA ASN A 84 -2.16 -9.98 32.24
C ASN A 84 -0.94 -9.79 31.34
N GLU A 85 0.08 -9.11 31.82
CA GLU A 85 1.23 -8.65 31.04
C GLU A 85 2.46 -8.68 31.94
N MET A 86 3.59 -9.13 31.39
CA MET A 86 4.87 -9.16 32.09
C MET A 86 5.89 -8.40 31.25
N THR A 87 6.56 -7.41 31.85
CA THR A 87 7.60 -6.64 31.16
C THR A 87 8.96 -7.31 31.25
N LEU A 88 9.90 -6.89 30.39
CA LEU A 88 11.30 -7.34 30.48
C LEU A 88 11.91 -7.08 31.87
N ASP A 89 11.64 -5.90 32.46
CA ASP A 89 12.14 -5.50 33.78
C ASP A 89 11.57 -6.36 34.92
N GLU A 90 10.29 -6.74 34.82
CA GLU A 90 9.68 -7.64 35.80
C GLU A 90 10.31 -9.03 35.79
N LEU A 91 10.64 -9.58 34.62
CA LEU A 91 11.27 -10.90 34.49
C LEU A 91 12.77 -10.86 34.81
N ALA A 92 13.48 -9.87 34.28
CA ALA A 92 14.93 -9.74 34.30
C ALA A 92 15.33 -8.27 34.59
N PRO A 93 15.35 -7.86 35.87
CA PRO A 93 15.51 -6.45 36.25
C PRO A 93 16.83 -5.81 35.81
N VAL A 94 17.91 -6.59 35.70
CA VAL A 94 19.22 -6.07 35.29
C VAL A 94 19.19 -5.70 33.81
N GLU A 95 18.71 -6.60 32.97
CA GLU A 95 18.59 -6.43 31.53
C GLU A 95 17.48 -5.44 31.17
N GLY A 96 16.37 -5.44 31.91
CA GLY A 96 15.30 -4.44 31.80
C GLY A 96 15.80 -3.02 32.07
N ALA A 97 16.54 -2.82 33.17
CA ALA A 97 17.16 -1.54 33.47
C ALA A 97 18.20 -1.12 32.41
N LEU A 98 18.96 -2.07 31.86
CA LEU A 98 19.91 -1.82 30.78
C LEU A 98 19.21 -1.31 29.51
N VAL A 99 18.14 -1.99 29.06
CA VAL A 99 17.35 -1.58 27.89
C VAL A 99 16.67 -0.24 28.12
N LEU A 100 16.09 -0.01 29.30
CA LEU A 100 15.47 1.27 29.62
C LEU A 100 16.48 2.42 29.64
N ARG A 101 17.65 2.22 30.25
CA ARG A 101 18.75 3.19 30.25
C ARG A 101 19.17 3.53 28.82
N PHE A 102 19.30 2.51 27.97
CA PHE A 102 19.66 2.71 26.57
C PHE A 102 18.61 3.55 25.81
N ARG A 103 17.32 3.23 25.98
CA ARG A 103 16.21 3.98 25.34
C ARG A 103 16.17 5.45 25.74
N ASN A 104 16.34 5.73 27.04
CA ASN A 104 16.39 7.09 27.56
C ASN A 104 17.58 7.85 26.96
N TRP A 105 18.77 7.23 26.98
CA TRP A 105 19.97 7.83 26.41
C TRP A 105 19.86 8.10 24.90
N LEU A 106 19.24 7.20 24.12
CA LEU A 106 19.00 7.41 22.69
C LEU A 106 18.18 8.68 22.45
N THR A 107 17.11 8.84 23.23
CA THR A 107 16.18 9.97 23.09
C THR A 107 16.83 11.27 23.55
N GLU A 108 17.59 11.24 24.65
CA GLU A 108 18.28 12.42 25.19
C GLU A 108 19.45 12.88 24.32
N THR A 109 20.19 11.95 23.72
CA THR A 109 21.42 12.24 22.95
C THR A 109 21.14 12.53 21.48
N PHE A 110 20.22 11.80 20.87
CA PHE A 110 19.94 11.87 19.43
C PHE A 110 18.50 12.21 19.08
N GLY A 111 17.60 12.35 20.05
CA GLY A 111 16.18 12.63 19.78
C GLY A 111 15.35 11.41 19.34
N SER A 112 15.90 10.51 18.53
CA SER A 112 15.25 9.24 18.16
C SER A 112 16.25 8.13 17.83
N PRO A 113 15.85 6.84 17.90
CA PRO A 113 16.72 5.73 17.51
C PRO A 113 17.13 5.78 16.03
N GLY A 114 16.26 6.31 15.16
CA GLY A 114 16.57 6.49 13.74
C GLY A 114 17.63 7.57 13.49
N GLU A 115 17.62 8.65 14.26
CA GLU A 115 18.66 9.69 14.21
C GLU A 115 19.99 9.18 14.75
N MET A 116 19.97 8.40 15.84
CA MET A 116 21.18 7.70 16.31
C MET A 116 21.78 6.83 15.21
N PHE A 117 20.96 6.00 14.55
CA PHE A 117 21.44 5.11 13.50
C PHE A 117 22.12 5.88 12.37
N ALA A 118 21.50 6.97 11.91
CA ALA A 118 22.05 7.80 10.84
C ALA A 118 23.35 8.54 11.21
N VAL A 119 23.60 8.79 12.50
CA VAL A 119 24.83 9.44 12.98
C VAL A 119 25.96 8.42 13.16
N VAL A 120 25.63 7.24 13.71
CA VAL A 120 26.62 6.19 14.01
C VAL A 120 26.98 5.37 12.77
N GLU A 121 26.06 5.26 11.79
CA GLU A 121 26.35 4.61 10.52
C GLU A 121 27.51 5.32 9.80
N SER A 122 28.50 4.54 9.38
CA SER A 122 29.65 5.06 8.63
C SER A 122 29.20 5.80 7.37
N PRO A 123 29.84 6.91 6.96
CA PRO A 123 29.51 7.61 5.71
C PRO A 123 29.63 6.77 4.44
N ALA A 124 30.31 5.62 4.52
CA ALA A 124 30.43 4.63 3.44
C ALA A 124 29.52 3.39 3.64
N GLY A 125 28.61 3.44 4.63
CA GLY A 125 27.76 2.34 5.07
C GLY A 125 26.77 1.88 4.01
N ASP A 126 26.36 0.62 4.14
CA ASP A 126 25.42 -0.08 3.24
C ASP A 126 23.98 -0.11 3.80
N GLY A 127 23.66 0.75 4.78
CA GLY A 127 22.41 0.72 5.53
C GLY A 127 22.45 -0.21 6.74
N ARG A 128 23.61 -0.74 7.11
CA ARG A 128 23.78 -1.67 8.24
C ARG A 128 24.92 -1.23 9.15
N MET A 129 24.83 -1.66 10.40
CA MET A 129 25.83 -1.44 11.43
C MET A 129 26.25 -2.79 12.01
N ASP A 130 27.54 -3.09 11.98
CA ASP A 130 28.06 -4.30 12.61
C ASP A 130 28.22 -4.14 14.14
N ARG A 131 28.59 -5.23 14.82
CA ARG A 131 28.75 -5.23 16.27
C ARG A 131 29.82 -4.24 16.75
N GLN A 132 30.95 -4.17 16.04
CA GLN A 132 32.07 -3.35 16.46
C GLN A 132 31.73 -1.87 16.27
N GLU A 133 31.15 -1.52 15.12
CA GLU A 133 30.63 -0.18 14.82
C GLU A 133 29.59 0.27 15.86
N PHE A 134 28.68 -0.62 16.26
CA PHE A 134 27.71 -0.34 17.32
C PHE A 134 28.39 -0.03 18.65
N ILE A 135 29.30 -0.89 19.12
CA ILE A 135 29.98 -0.72 20.41
C ILE A 135 30.83 0.56 20.41
N ASP A 136 31.58 0.79 19.34
CA ASP A 136 32.45 1.96 19.20
C ASP A 136 31.62 3.24 19.14
N GLY A 137 30.53 3.25 18.36
CA GLY A 137 29.61 4.38 18.29
C GLY A 137 28.95 4.71 19.63
N MET A 138 28.45 3.70 20.34
CA MET A 138 27.87 3.93 21.67
C MET A 138 28.89 4.51 22.65
N THR A 139 30.14 4.01 22.60
CA THR A 139 31.23 4.46 23.47
C THR A 139 31.67 5.88 23.14
N GLU A 140 31.84 6.21 21.85
CA GLU A 140 32.26 7.53 21.37
C GLU A 140 31.23 8.62 21.73
N HIS A 141 29.94 8.29 21.65
CA HIS A 141 28.85 9.19 22.02
C HIS A 141 28.53 9.21 23.52
N GLY A 142 29.34 8.54 24.36
CA GLY A 142 29.31 8.70 25.80
C GLY A 142 28.28 7.84 26.54
N LEU A 143 27.84 6.72 25.98
CA LEU A 143 27.06 5.74 26.73
C LEU A 143 27.94 5.01 27.75
N ASP A 144 27.78 5.33 29.03
CA ASP A 144 28.54 4.74 30.13
C ASP A 144 28.03 3.34 30.52
N VAL A 145 28.27 2.36 29.65
CA VAL A 145 27.88 0.95 29.82
C VAL A 145 29.08 0.05 29.51
N PRO A 146 29.36 -0.98 30.33
CA PRO A 146 30.43 -1.93 30.06
C PRO A 146 30.30 -2.65 28.69
N PRO A 147 31.42 -2.98 28.01
CA PRO A 147 31.39 -3.58 26.67
C PRO A 147 30.63 -4.92 26.56
N ASP A 148 30.59 -5.71 27.63
CA ASP A 148 29.82 -6.96 27.71
C ASP A 148 28.31 -6.69 27.72
N MET A 149 27.85 -5.65 28.42
CA MET A 149 26.45 -5.23 28.39
C MET A 149 26.08 -4.58 27.05
N LEU A 150 26.99 -3.82 26.41
CA LEU A 150 26.79 -3.34 25.03
C LEU A 150 26.67 -4.50 24.04
N SER A 151 27.44 -5.57 24.24
CA SER A 151 27.35 -6.78 23.43
C SER A 151 26.00 -7.47 23.59
N GLU A 152 25.43 -7.46 24.80
CA GLU A 152 24.09 -8.00 25.07
C GLU A 152 22.98 -7.12 24.49
N LEU A 153 23.13 -5.78 24.52
CA LEU A 153 22.25 -4.86 23.79
C LEU A 153 22.31 -5.11 22.28
N PHE A 154 23.48 -5.35 21.70
CA PHE A 154 23.56 -5.70 20.28
C PHE A 154 22.83 -7.01 19.97
N ASN A 155 22.89 -8.00 20.87
CA ASN A 155 22.17 -9.27 20.70
C ASN A 155 20.64 -9.09 20.73
N LEU A 156 20.13 -8.11 21.47
CA LEU A 156 18.71 -7.71 21.46
C LEU A 156 18.26 -7.25 20.07
N LEU A 157 19.14 -6.55 19.35
CA LEU A 157 18.87 -5.97 18.03
C LEU A 157 19.06 -7.02 16.91
N ASP A 158 20.10 -7.84 17.01
CA ASP A 158 20.44 -8.87 16.02
C ASP A 158 19.69 -10.19 16.29
N LEU A 159 18.36 -10.18 16.07
CA LEU A 159 17.48 -11.33 16.35
C LEU A 159 17.91 -12.61 15.63
N PHE A 160 18.36 -12.49 14.38
CA PHE A 160 18.71 -13.63 13.54
C PHE A 160 20.20 -14.00 13.59
N CYS A 161 20.98 -13.37 14.46
CA CYS A 161 22.42 -13.59 14.59
C CYS A 161 23.18 -13.41 13.26
N VAL A 162 22.78 -12.41 12.47
CA VAL A 162 23.41 -12.07 11.19
C VAL A 162 24.78 -11.43 11.42
N GLY A 163 24.96 -10.77 12.57
CA GLY A 163 26.17 -10.01 12.92
C GLY A 163 26.12 -8.54 12.51
N SER A 164 25.01 -8.08 11.93
CA SER A 164 24.76 -6.67 11.61
C SER A 164 23.28 -6.32 11.69
N VAL A 165 22.99 -5.10 12.10
CA VAL A 165 21.63 -4.59 12.35
C VAL A 165 21.31 -3.43 11.41
N GLY A 166 20.08 -3.38 10.95
CA GLY A 166 19.54 -2.27 10.17
C GLY A 166 18.76 -1.29 11.03
N MET A 167 18.37 -0.16 10.44
CA MET A 167 17.52 0.83 11.09
C MET A 167 16.22 0.20 11.63
N GLU A 168 15.60 -0.71 10.87
CA GLU A 168 14.38 -1.43 11.27
C GLU A 168 14.54 -2.25 12.55
N ASP A 169 15.74 -2.75 12.84
CA ASP A 169 16.02 -3.58 14.01
C ASP A 169 16.10 -2.75 15.29
N ILE A 170 16.23 -1.42 15.19
CA ILE A 170 16.39 -0.50 16.31
C ILE A 170 15.13 0.34 16.58
N MET A 171 14.24 0.51 15.59
CA MET A 171 13.05 1.36 15.70
C MET A 171 12.11 1.00 16.87
N PHE A 172 12.10 -0.24 17.36
CA PHE A 172 11.24 -0.66 18.47
C PHE A 172 11.67 -0.05 19.82
N LEU A 173 12.90 0.47 19.92
CA LEU A 173 13.42 1.14 21.12
C LEU A 173 12.87 2.56 21.32
N GLU A 174 12.14 3.10 20.34
CA GLU A 174 11.51 4.42 20.42
C GLU A 174 10.64 4.55 21.69
N LEU A 175 10.77 5.68 22.39
CA LEU A 175 10.03 5.95 23.63
C LEU A 175 8.60 6.40 23.32
N ASP A 176 8.39 7.18 22.24
CA ASP A 176 7.05 7.60 21.83
C ASP A 176 6.29 6.43 21.18
N PRO A 177 5.21 5.91 21.80
CA PRO A 177 4.45 4.78 21.27
C PRO A 177 3.89 5.03 19.87
N LYS A 178 3.52 6.28 19.53
CA LYS A 178 2.95 6.62 18.22
C LYS A 178 4.01 6.56 17.12
N ILE A 179 5.22 7.05 17.41
CA ILE A 179 6.34 7.01 16.46
C ILE A 179 6.76 5.55 16.26
N ARG A 180 6.88 4.79 17.36
CA ARG A 180 7.20 3.36 17.34
C ARG A 180 6.22 2.55 16.50
N GLU A 181 4.91 2.67 16.77
CA GLU A 181 3.86 1.98 16.02
C GLU A 181 3.86 2.38 14.53
N GLY A 182 4.05 3.66 14.24
CA GLY A 182 4.15 4.17 12.88
C GLY A 182 5.36 3.60 12.11
N ALA A 183 6.51 3.46 12.77
CA ALA A 183 7.71 2.85 12.19
C ALA A 183 7.51 1.35 11.93
N ILE A 184 6.99 0.61 12.91
CA ILE A 184 6.68 -0.82 12.78
C ILE A 184 5.66 -1.05 11.64
N GLN A 185 4.61 -0.21 11.55
CA GLN A 185 3.66 -0.27 10.44
C GLN A 185 4.32 0.00 9.08
N LYS A 186 5.23 0.99 8.98
CA LYS A 186 5.96 1.27 7.74
C LYS A 186 6.79 0.07 7.29
N VAL A 187 7.51 -0.59 8.20
CA VAL A 187 8.29 -1.80 7.89
C VAL A 187 7.37 -2.95 7.44
N LYS A 188 6.28 -3.22 8.18
CA LYS A 188 5.29 -4.24 7.79
C LYS A 188 4.67 -3.96 6.42
N MET A 189 4.34 -2.71 6.13
CA MET A 189 3.79 -2.29 4.84
C MET A 189 4.81 -2.43 3.72
N ARG A 190 6.09 -2.11 3.96
CA ARG A 190 7.18 -2.34 3.00
C ARG A 190 7.35 -3.82 2.68
N GLY A 191 7.45 -4.68 3.70
CA GLY A 191 7.59 -6.13 3.48
C GLY A 191 6.37 -6.73 2.75
N LYS A 192 5.17 -6.24 3.06
CA LYS A 192 3.95 -6.61 2.30
C LYS A 192 4.04 -6.16 0.84
N PHE A 193 4.48 -4.92 0.59
CA PHE A 193 4.65 -4.38 -0.76
C PHE A 193 5.69 -5.17 -1.55
N GLU A 194 6.85 -5.47 -0.96
CA GLU A 194 7.90 -6.30 -1.58
C GLU A 194 7.40 -7.71 -1.90
N HIS A 195 6.66 -8.32 -0.99
CA HIS A 195 6.04 -9.62 -1.22
C HIS A 195 5.03 -9.58 -2.38
N GLU A 196 4.15 -8.57 -2.41
CA GLU A 196 3.18 -8.37 -3.51
C GLU A 196 3.89 -8.11 -4.85
N HIS A 197 5.00 -7.37 -4.83
CA HIS A 197 5.82 -7.09 -6.00
C HIS A 197 6.51 -8.35 -6.53
N LEU A 198 7.13 -9.15 -5.65
CA LEU A 198 7.73 -10.43 -6.01
C LEU A 198 6.70 -11.38 -6.63
N LEU A 199 5.51 -11.49 -6.03
CA LEU A 199 4.41 -12.29 -6.58
C LEU A 199 3.98 -11.79 -7.97
N THR A 200 3.98 -10.47 -8.18
CA THR A 200 3.66 -9.86 -9.47
C THR A 200 4.71 -10.23 -10.53
N GLU A 201 5.99 -10.14 -10.20
CA GLU A 201 7.08 -10.52 -11.11
C GLU A 201 7.02 -12.00 -11.48
N LEU A 202 6.81 -12.87 -10.48
CA LEU A 202 6.62 -14.30 -10.74
C LEU A 202 5.43 -14.55 -11.66
N TYR A 203 4.30 -13.88 -11.43
CA TYR A 203 3.12 -13.99 -12.29
C TYR A 203 3.40 -13.50 -13.73
N ARG A 204 4.14 -12.40 -13.90
CA ARG A 204 4.54 -11.88 -15.21
C ARG A 204 5.42 -12.89 -15.94
N GLU A 205 6.45 -13.40 -15.27
CA GLU A 205 7.38 -14.40 -15.83
C GLU A 205 6.64 -15.67 -16.26
N MET A 206 5.73 -16.17 -15.42
CA MET A 206 4.88 -17.33 -15.76
C MET A 206 4.06 -17.11 -17.03
N LYS A 207 3.46 -15.91 -17.17
CA LYS A 207 2.70 -15.57 -18.38
C LYS A 207 3.58 -15.47 -19.62
N ARG A 208 4.82 -15.00 -19.49
CA ARG A 208 5.80 -14.99 -20.59
C ARG A 208 6.16 -16.41 -21.02
N GLN A 209 6.39 -17.30 -20.06
CA GLN A 209 6.79 -18.68 -20.32
C GLN A 209 5.66 -19.56 -20.86
N ASN A 210 4.40 -19.14 -20.70
CA ASN A 210 3.20 -19.84 -21.21
C ASN A 210 3.18 -21.34 -20.87
N LEU A 211 3.53 -21.66 -19.61
CA LEU A 211 3.68 -23.04 -19.14
C LEU A 211 2.32 -23.76 -19.09
N ARG A 212 2.33 -25.06 -19.40
CA ARG A 212 1.13 -25.90 -19.30
C ARG A 212 0.67 -26.02 -17.83
N PRO A 213 -0.64 -26.13 -17.54
CA PRO A 213 -1.15 -26.21 -16.16
C PRO A 213 -0.59 -27.35 -15.31
N GLY A 214 -0.13 -28.46 -15.92
CA GLY A 214 0.50 -29.58 -15.21
C GLY A 214 2.01 -29.42 -14.98
N HIS A 215 2.62 -28.33 -15.43
CA HIS A 215 4.04 -28.08 -15.25
C HIS A 215 4.33 -27.79 -13.76
N ARG A 216 5.42 -28.35 -13.21
CA ARG A 216 5.77 -28.21 -11.78
C ARG A 216 5.93 -26.75 -11.31
N LEU A 217 6.26 -25.85 -12.24
CA LEU A 217 6.41 -24.41 -12.00
C LEU A 217 5.17 -23.58 -12.38
N ALA A 218 4.10 -24.20 -12.91
CA ALA A 218 2.87 -23.48 -13.22
C ALA A 218 2.11 -23.15 -11.92
N PRO A 219 1.39 -22.00 -11.84
CA PRO A 219 0.60 -21.70 -10.68
C PRO A 219 -0.53 -22.72 -10.59
N ARG A 220 -0.75 -23.26 -9.39
CA ARG A 220 -1.89 -24.15 -9.17
C ARG A 220 -3.17 -23.38 -9.46
N LEU A 221 -4.17 -24.05 -10.03
CA LEU A 221 -5.44 -23.43 -10.44
C LEU A 221 -6.16 -22.68 -9.30
N TRP A 222 -5.96 -23.10 -8.04
CA TRP A 222 -6.55 -22.43 -6.88
C TRP A 222 -5.78 -21.18 -6.41
N HIS A 223 -4.50 -21.02 -6.79
CA HIS A 223 -3.72 -19.81 -6.52
C HIS A 223 -3.89 -18.75 -7.63
N ALA A 224 -4.24 -19.16 -8.85
CA ALA A 224 -4.44 -18.25 -9.98
C ALA A 224 -5.43 -17.09 -9.70
N PRO A 225 -6.58 -17.29 -9.02
CA PRO A 225 -7.49 -16.20 -8.69
C PRO A 225 -6.92 -15.15 -7.74
N GLN A 226 -5.95 -15.51 -6.90
CA GLN A 226 -5.29 -14.57 -5.99
C GLN A 226 -4.26 -13.73 -6.76
N LEU A 227 -3.47 -14.36 -7.64
CA LEU A 227 -2.49 -13.67 -8.47
C LEU A 227 -3.14 -12.69 -9.47
N ASP A 228 -4.30 -13.06 -10.03
CA ASP A 228 -5.04 -12.18 -10.95
C ASP A 228 -5.60 -10.92 -10.28
N LYS A 229 -5.72 -10.93 -8.95
CA LYS A 229 -6.21 -9.83 -8.10
C LYS A 229 -5.08 -8.97 -7.53
N LEU A 230 -3.82 -9.26 -7.82
CA LEU A 230 -2.69 -8.44 -7.38
C LEU A 230 -2.85 -6.99 -7.86
N PRO A 231 -2.59 -5.98 -7.01
CA PRO A 231 -2.84 -4.58 -7.34
C PRO A 231 -2.21 -4.14 -8.65
N GLU A 232 -0.92 -4.43 -8.86
CA GLU A 232 -0.19 -4.09 -10.09
C GLU A 232 -0.83 -4.75 -11.33
N VAL A 233 -1.17 -6.04 -11.25
CA VAL A 233 -1.80 -6.79 -12.35
C VAL A 233 -3.16 -6.20 -12.71
N VAL A 234 -3.96 -5.82 -11.71
CA VAL A 234 -5.27 -5.19 -11.91
C VAL A 234 -5.12 -3.82 -12.58
N ILE A 235 -4.18 -3.00 -12.11
CA ILE A 235 -3.87 -1.69 -12.69
C ILE A 235 -3.45 -1.85 -14.15
N GLU A 236 -2.55 -2.78 -14.45
CA GLU A 236 -2.13 -3.08 -15.82
C GLU A 236 -3.29 -3.45 -16.73
N LYS A 237 -4.16 -4.38 -16.29
CA LYS A 237 -5.34 -4.82 -17.05
C LYS A 237 -6.26 -3.64 -17.35
N ARG A 238 -6.50 -2.76 -16.36
CA ARG A 238 -7.29 -1.54 -16.52
C ARG A 238 -6.66 -0.57 -17.52
N LEU A 239 -5.35 -0.32 -17.43
CA LEU A 239 -4.63 0.56 -18.36
C LEU A 239 -4.65 0.02 -19.79
N LYS A 240 -4.43 -1.29 -19.98
CA LYS A 240 -4.53 -1.96 -21.28
C LYS A 240 -5.94 -1.85 -21.86
N TRP A 241 -6.98 -2.04 -21.04
CA TRP A 241 -8.37 -1.83 -21.48
C TRP A 241 -8.63 -0.38 -21.89
N LYS A 242 -8.24 0.61 -21.07
CA LYS A 242 -8.39 2.04 -21.40
C LYS A 242 -7.69 2.39 -22.73
N ARG A 243 -6.47 1.89 -22.95
CA ARG A 243 -5.72 2.11 -24.20
C ARG A 243 -6.45 1.51 -25.40
N ARG A 244 -6.96 0.27 -25.29
CA ARG A 244 -7.74 -0.36 -26.38
C ARG A 244 -9.02 0.42 -26.69
N VAL A 245 -9.75 0.86 -25.67
CA VAL A 245 -10.96 1.67 -25.85
C VAL A 245 -10.63 3.00 -26.52
N ALA A 246 -9.57 3.69 -26.08
CA ALA A 246 -9.15 4.96 -26.68
C ALA A 246 -8.69 4.78 -28.14
N ALA A 247 -7.92 3.73 -28.44
CA ALA A 247 -7.51 3.40 -29.81
C ALA A 247 -8.73 3.13 -30.69
N HIS A 248 -9.69 2.33 -30.21
CA HIS A 248 -10.91 2.04 -30.95
C HIS A 248 -11.78 3.29 -31.15
N LYS A 249 -11.91 4.16 -30.15
CA LYS A 249 -12.59 5.46 -30.31
C LYS A 249 -11.94 6.30 -31.39
N LYS A 250 -10.61 6.36 -31.41
CA LYS A 250 -9.84 7.08 -32.43
C LYS A 250 -10.06 6.50 -33.84
N GLU A 251 -10.01 5.18 -34.00
CA GLU A 251 -10.30 4.51 -35.28
C GLU A 251 -11.70 4.85 -35.82
N VAL A 252 -12.71 4.80 -34.94
CA VAL A 252 -14.10 5.15 -35.31
C VAL A 252 -14.22 6.62 -35.73
N GLN A 253 -13.57 7.53 -35.01
CA GLN A 253 -13.55 8.95 -35.32
C GLN A 253 -12.89 9.21 -36.68
N GLU A 254 -11.68 8.68 -36.90
CA GLU A 254 -10.91 8.84 -38.13
C GLU A 254 -11.66 8.27 -39.34
N ALA A 255 -12.33 7.13 -39.19
CA ALA A 255 -13.13 6.52 -40.25
C ALA A 255 -14.30 7.42 -40.66
N PHE A 256 -14.99 8.04 -39.70
CA PHE A 256 -16.10 8.95 -39.94
C PHE A 256 -15.64 10.26 -40.57
N GLU A 257 -14.62 10.91 -39.99
CA GLU A 257 -14.05 12.16 -40.52
C GLU A 257 -13.55 11.97 -41.97
N SER A 258 -12.80 10.90 -42.22
CA SER A 258 -12.31 10.60 -43.57
C SER A 258 -13.46 10.34 -44.56
N HIS A 259 -14.58 9.75 -44.10
CA HIS A 259 -15.77 9.59 -44.95
C HIS A 259 -16.38 10.94 -45.31
N LEU A 260 -16.52 11.85 -44.35
CA LEU A 260 -17.05 13.20 -44.59
C LEU A 260 -16.15 13.99 -45.56
N GLU A 261 -14.83 13.93 -45.38
CA GLU A 261 -13.86 14.59 -46.25
C GLU A 261 -13.91 14.02 -47.68
N ARG A 262 -13.90 12.69 -47.85
CA ARG A 262 -13.95 12.08 -49.19
C ARG A 262 -15.25 12.37 -49.93
N THR A 263 -16.37 12.44 -49.21
CA THR A 263 -17.71 12.58 -49.83
C THR A 263 -18.05 14.05 -50.09
N TRP A 264 -17.70 14.95 -49.17
CA TRP A 264 -18.17 16.34 -49.18
C TRP A 264 -17.04 17.37 -49.30
N GLY A 265 -15.79 16.96 -49.15
CA GLY A 265 -14.59 17.80 -49.19
C GLY A 265 -14.35 18.60 -47.90
N THR A 266 -15.39 19.26 -47.37
CA THR A 266 -15.28 20.07 -46.14
C THR A 266 -16.34 19.71 -45.11
N GLY A 267 -16.02 19.86 -43.83
CA GLY A 267 -16.96 19.63 -42.73
C GLY A 267 -18.23 20.49 -42.82
N VAL A 268 -18.13 21.71 -43.35
CA VAL A 268 -19.29 22.59 -43.59
C VAL A 268 -20.25 21.99 -44.62
N ARG A 269 -19.70 21.48 -45.73
CA ARG A 269 -20.51 20.84 -46.78
C ARG A 269 -21.12 19.53 -46.27
N ALA A 270 -20.34 18.75 -45.53
CA ALA A 270 -20.79 17.53 -44.87
C ALA A 270 -21.98 17.80 -43.93
N TRP A 271 -21.87 18.85 -43.10
CA TRP A 271 -22.97 19.29 -42.24
C TRP A 271 -24.19 19.70 -43.07
N ARG A 272 -24.05 20.70 -43.96
CA ARG A 272 -25.17 21.31 -44.68
C ARG A 272 -25.87 20.41 -45.70
N ARG A 273 -25.17 19.43 -46.27
CA ARG A 273 -25.72 18.58 -47.35
C ARG A 273 -25.93 17.13 -46.91
N GLY A 274 -25.13 16.65 -45.98
CA GLY A 274 -25.17 15.27 -45.51
C GLY A 274 -25.99 15.11 -44.24
N LEU A 275 -25.56 15.78 -43.18
CA LEU A 275 -26.04 15.58 -41.81
C LEU A 275 -27.34 16.36 -41.53
N ASP A 276 -27.36 17.66 -41.84
CA ASP A 276 -28.49 18.57 -41.63
C ASP A 276 -28.91 19.27 -42.94
N PRO A 277 -29.50 18.53 -43.90
CA PRO A 277 -30.01 19.11 -45.13
C PRO A 277 -31.20 20.05 -44.91
N GLY A 278 -31.90 19.89 -43.78
CA GLY A 278 -33.07 20.69 -43.40
C GLY A 278 -32.72 22.03 -42.76
N ALA A 279 -31.43 22.33 -42.54
CA ALA A 279 -30.99 23.55 -41.86
C ALA A 279 -31.59 23.71 -40.44
N THR A 280 -31.79 22.61 -39.74
CA THR A 280 -32.31 22.58 -38.36
C THR A 280 -31.26 23.00 -37.32
N PHE A 281 -29.97 22.94 -37.69
CA PHE A 281 -28.81 23.18 -36.81
C PHE A 281 -28.69 22.20 -35.63
N GLU A 282 -29.49 21.12 -35.63
CA GLU A 282 -29.47 20.07 -34.62
C GLU A 282 -29.45 18.70 -35.31
N LEU A 283 -28.61 17.79 -34.81
CA LEU A 283 -28.57 16.41 -35.28
C LEU A 283 -28.70 15.46 -34.09
N ARG A 284 -29.79 14.70 -34.04
CA ARG A 284 -30.04 13.74 -32.96
C ARG A 284 -29.48 12.36 -33.32
N LYS A 285 -29.34 11.50 -32.30
CA LYS A 285 -28.79 10.14 -32.45
C LYS A 285 -29.46 9.32 -33.57
N PRO A 286 -30.80 9.25 -33.66
CA PRO A 286 -31.44 8.48 -34.74
C PRO A 286 -31.08 8.98 -36.14
N ASP A 287 -30.85 10.29 -36.30
CA ASP A 287 -30.53 10.91 -37.57
C ASP A 287 -29.09 10.63 -38.00
N LEU A 288 -28.14 10.67 -37.06
CA LEU A 288 -26.77 10.23 -37.31
C LEU A 288 -26.72 8.75 -37.70
N LEU A 289 -27.45 7.89 -36.97
CA LEU A 289 -27.53 6.46 -37.28
C LEU A 289 -28.13 6.21 -38.67
N ARG A 290 -29.18 6.97 -39.05
CA ARG A 290 -29.79 6.89 -40.39
C ARG A 290 -28.81 7.36 -41.46
N TYR A 291 -28.04 8.42 -41.20
CA TYR A 291 -26.98 8.88 -42.09
C TYR A 291 -25.92 7.80 -42.31
N CYS A 292 -25.34 7.24 -41.23
CA CYS A 292 -24.31 6.21 -41.32
C CYS A 292 -24.79 4.98 -42.10
N ARG A 293 -26.03 4.53 -41.87
CA ARG A 293 -26.63 3.43 -42.64
C ARG A 293 -26.79 3.76 -44.12
N ARG A 294 -27.30 4.95 -44.44
CA ARG A 294 -27.48 5.40 -45.83
C ARG A 294 -26.15 5.55 -46.57
N ALA A 295 -25.11 5.98 -45.87
CA ALA A 295 -23.76 6.12 -46.37
C ALA A 295 -22.99 4.79 -46.44
N ASN A 296 -23.60 3.68 -45.99
CA ASN A 296 -22.98 2.36 -45.85
C ASN A 296 -21.64 2.41 -45.07
N LEU A 297 -21.62 3.17 -43.97
CA LEU A 297 -20.44 3.34 -43.15
C LEU A 297 -20.33 2.20 -42.13
N GLU A 298 -19.32 1.35 -42.29
CA GLU A 298 -19.02 0.23 -41.38
C GLU A 298 -18.26 0.73 -40.15
N THR A 299 -18.94 1.45 -39.26
CA THR A 299 -18.38 1.93 -37.99
C THR A 299 -19.32 1.67 -36.81
N ASP A 300 -18.77 1.60 -35.60
CA ASP A 300 -19.59 1.51 -34.39
C ASP A 300 -20.29 2.86 -34.12
N THR A 301 -21.55 2.95 -34.54
CA THR A 301 -22.38 4.15 -34.39
C THR A 301 -22.67 4.54 -32.94
N THR A 302 -22.58 3.60 -31.98
CA THR A 302 -22.80 3.91 -30.56
C THR A 302 -21.59 4.64 -30.01
N ILE A 303 -20.40 4.13 -30.31
CA ILE A 303 -19.13 4.76 -29.93
C ILE A 303 -18.96 6.09 -30.67
N LEU A 304 -19.33 6.16 -31.95
CA LEU A 304 -19.30 7.40 -32.73
C LEU A 304 -20.15 8.48 -32.07
N TRP A 305 -21.37 8.14 -31.64
CA TRP A 305 -22.23 9.08 -30.92
C TRP A 305 -21.54 9.61 -29.66
N GLU A 306 -20.99 8.73 -28.81
CA GLU A 306 -20.28 9.14 -27.59
C GLU A 306 -19.03 10.00 -27.85
N ILE A 307 -18.41 9.88 -29.03
CA ILE A 307 -17.24 10.70 -29.40
C ILE A 307 -17.67 12.11 -29.78
N LEU A 308 -18.79 12.22 -30.49
CA LEU A 308 -19.29 13.49 -31.02
C LEU A 308 -20.06 14.27 -29.93
N ASP A 309 -20.91 13.59 -29.15
CA ASP A 309 -21.76 14.16 -28.08
C ASP A 309 -20.96 14.32 -26.78
N ARG A 310 -19.99 15.24 -26.79
CA ARG A 310 -19.02 15.42 -25.69
C ARG A 310 -19.64 16.03 -24.44
N ASP A 311 -20.66 16.87 -24.62
CA ASP A 311 -21.43 17.54 -23.57
C ASP A 311 -22.65 16.73 -23.10
N CYS A 312 -22.95 15.61 -23.77
CA CYS A 312 -24.05 14.70 -23.43
C CYS A 312 -25.43 15.40 -23.44
N ASP A 313 -25.60 16.43 -24.27
CA ASP A 313 -26.87 17.15 -24.40
C ASP A 313 -27.84 16.45 -25.37
N MET A 314 -27.40 15.33 -25.94
CA MET A 314 -28.12 14.48 -26.89
C MET A 314 -28.37 15.13 -28.26
N VAL A 315 -27.66 16.21 -28.57
CA VAL A 315 -27.80 16.99 -29.80
C VAL A 315 -26.43 17.36 -30.35
N LEU A 316 -26.09 16.84 -31.53
CA LEU A 316 -24.90 17.31 -32.24
C LEU A 316 -25.22 18.60 -32.98
N ARG A 317 -24.27 19.52 -32.98
CA ARG A 317 -24.26 20.75 -33.76
C ARG A 317 -23.07 20.73 -34.72
N MET A 318 -22.93 21.81 -35.46
CA MET A 318 -21.83 21.94 -36.42
C MET A 318 -20.45 22.02 -35.73
N GLU A 319 -20.40 22.44 -34.47
CA GLU A 319 -19.15 22.61 -33.72
C GLU A 319 -18.47 21.30 -33.34
N GLU A 320 -19.24 20.22 -33.15
CA GLU A 320 -18.73 18.87 -32.89
C GLU A 320 -18.09 18.24 -34.14
N ILE A 321 -18.49 18.69 -35.34
CA ILE A 321 -18.02 18.17 -36.64
C ILE A 321 -16.94 19.05 -37.24
N ALA A 322 -17.11 20.37 -37.16
CA ALA A 322 -16.25 21.35 -37.83
C ALA A 322 -16.04 22.58 -36.92
N PRO A 323 -15.33 22.45 -35.79
CA PRO A 323 -15.24 23.49 -34.76
C PRO A 323 -14.68 24.81 -35.29
N ARG A 324 -13.65 24.75 -36.14
CA ARG A 324 -13.05 25.95 -36.76
C ARG A 324 -14.04 26.68 -37.66
N ALA A 325 -14.80 25.94 -38.46
CA ALA A 325 -15.77 26.53 -39.36
C ALA A 325 -17.01 27.05 -38.61
N SER A 326 -17.41 26.38 -37.53
CA SER A 326 -18.47 26.86 -36.64
C SER A 326 -18.08 28.21 -36.01
N ALA A 327 -16.85 28.34 -35.51
CA ALA A 327 -16.35 29.61 -34.99
C ALA A 327 -16.34 30.73 -36.04
N SER A 328 -15.91 30.45 -37.27
CA SER A 328 -15.98 31.42 -38.37
C SER A 328 -17.43 31.80 -38.72
N LEU A 329 -18.35 30.84 -38.69
CA LEU A 329 -19.77 31.09 -38.94
C LEU A 329 -20.39 31.98 -37.84
N ALA A 330 -20.02 31.76 -36.58
CA ALA A 330 -20.48 32.60 -35.47
C ALA A 330 -20.00 34.05 -35.62
N VAL A 331 -18.73 34.26 -35.99
CA VAL A 331 -18.19 35.62 -36.26
C VAL A 331 -18.92 36.28 -37.43
N PHE A 332 -19.14 35.54 -38.52
CA PHE A 332 -19.89 36.05 -39.68
C PHE A 332 -21.33 36.42 -39.29
N TRP A 333 -21.98 35.59 -38.48
CA TRP A 333 -23.35 35.82 -38.03
C TRP A 333 -23.47 37.08 -37.17
N GLU A 334 -22.55 37.29 -36.22
CA GLU A 334 -22.54 38.50 -35.39
C GLU A 334 -22.29 39.77 -36.23
N TRP A 335 -21.35 39.69 -37.19
CA TRP A 335 -21.11 40.79 -38.13
C TRP A 335 -22.35 41.12 -38.97
N ALA A 336 -23.01 40.11 -39.54
CA ALA A 336 -24.20 40.30 -40.37
C ALA A 336 -25.35 40.91 -39.55
N ARG A 337 -25.53 40.43 -38.32
CA ARG A 337 -26.53 40.96 -37.37
C ARG A 337 -26.24 42.41 -36.98
N HIS A 338 -24.99 42.74 -36.65
CA HIS A 338 -24.62 44.09 -36.25
C HIS A 338 -24.70 45.09 -37.41
N LYS A 339 -24.28 44.71 -38.61
CA LYS A 339 -24.21 45.61 -39.77
C LYS A 339 -25.54 45.76 -40.51
N PHE A 340 -26.33 44.68 -40.61
CA PHE A 340 -27.55 44.65 -41.45
C PHE A 340 -28.83 44.29 -40.68
N GLY A 341 -28.72 43.87 -39.42
CA GLY A 341 -29.85 43.49 -38.56
C GLY A 341 -30.33 42.04 -38.76
N SER A 342 -30.27 41.50 -39.99
CA SER A 342 -30.61 40.10 -40.29
C SER A 342 -29.81 39.57 -41.50
N CYS A 343 -29.74 38.25 -41.65
CA CYS A 343 -29.06 37.62 -42.78
C CYS A 343 -29.74 37.95 -44.12
N ASP A 344 -31.07 38.08 -44.15
CA ASP A 344 -31.83 38.45 -45.35
C ASP A 344 -31.45 39.86 -45.82
N ARG A 345 -31.46 40.82 -44.90
CA ARG A 345 -31.01 42.20 -45.17
C ARG A 345 -29.52 42.27 -45.53
N SER A 346 -28.70 41.37 -45.00
CA SER A 346 -27.28 41.30 -45.37
C SER A 346 -27.10 40.86 -46.82
N TRP A 347 -27.95 39.96 -47.31
CA TRP A 347 -27.93 39.52 -48.70
C TRP A 347 -28.36 40.64 -49.65
N ASP A 348 -29.50 41.28 -49.37
CA ASP A 348 -29.99 42.43 -50.15
C ASP A 348 -28.99 43.60 -50.16
N GLY A 349 -28.41 43.91 -48.99
CA GLY A 349 -27.43 44.98 -48.85
C GLY A 349 -26.11 44.71 -49.56
N LEU A 350 -25.69 43.45 -49.66
CA LEU A 350 -24.50 43.05 -50.43
C LEU A 350 -24.77 43.05 -51.93
N LEU A 351 -25.96 42.63 -52.37
CA LEU A 351 -26.36 42.69 -53.79
C LEU A 351 -26.48 44.13 -54.29
N ALA A 352 -26.96 45.05 -53.47
CA ALA A 352 -27.04 46.47 -53.83
C ALA A 352 -25.66 47.16 -53.90
N ALA A 353 -24.63 46.55 -53.30
CA ALA A 353 -23.26 47.08 -53.27
C ALA A 353 -22.33 46.42 -54.31
N ALA A 354 -22.79 45.37 -54.99
CA ALA A 354 -22.10 44.67 -56.07
C ALA A 354 -22.59 45.18 -57.43
#